data_AF-A0A2K2FGX3-F1
#
_entry.id   AF-A0A2K2FGX3-F1
#
_cell.length_a   1.000
_cell.length_b   1.000
_cell.length_c   1.000
_cell.angle_alpha   90.00
_cell.angle_beta   90.00
_cell.angle_gamma   90.00
#
_symmetry.space_group_name_H-M   'P 1'
#
loop_
_entity.id
_entity.type
_entity.pdbx_description
1 polymer ?
#
loop_
_entity_poly.entity_id
_entity_poly.type
_entity_poly.pdbx_seq_one_letter_code
_entity_poly.pdbx_strand_id
1 'polypeptide(L)' 'MIDNDLLVCTTKILILLSNLFNSNKIDFEVLKSNSCNKLKFLESGLDCIEDLKDRELALSVINSYKSIFASNEKV' A
#
# COMPACT_ATOMS: atom_id res chain seq x y z
N MET A 1 20.11 -5.90 0.97
CA MET A 1 19.01 -6.53 1.72
C MET A 1 17.99 -5.44 1.99
N ILE A 2 16.74 -5.61 1.59
CA ILE A 2 15.68 -4.64 1.94
C ILE A 2 15.37 -4.85 3.43
N ASP A 3 15.24 -3.76 4.18
CA ASP A 3 14.95 -3.80 5.61
C ASP A 3 13.50 -4.23 5.85
N ASN A 4 13.30 -5.32 6.60
CA ASN A 4 11.98 -5.86 6.90
C ASN A 4 11.14 -4.88 7.74
N ASP A 5 11.76 -4.14 8.65
CA ASP A 5 11.06 -3.15 9.47
C ASP A 5 10.54 -1.99 8.60
N LEU A 6 11.28 -1.64 7.56
CA LEU A 6 10.87 -0.63 6.58
C LEU A 6 9.67 -1.12 5.73
N LEU A 7 9.63 -2.40 5.36
CA LEU A 7 8.48 -3.00 4.65
C LEU A 7 7.23 -3.01 5.53
N VAL A 8 7.36 -3.45 6.78
CA VAL A 8 6.26 -3.47 7.75
C VAL A 8 5.74 -2.05 8.01
N CYS A 9 6.64 -1.09 8.22
CA CYS A 9 6.28 0.31 8.44
C CYS A 9 5.55 0.91 7.22
N THR A 10 6.08 0.68 6.02
CA THR A 10 5.46 1.13 4.77
C THR A 10 4.06 0.56 4.62
N THR A 11 3.88 -0.74 4.90
CA THR A 11 2.58 -1.43 4.86
C THR A 11 1.58 -0.78 5.80
N LYS A 12 1.97 -0.49 7.06
CA LYS A 12 1.10 0.15 8.06
C LYS A 12 0.66 1.56 7.64
N ILE A 13 1.57 2.37 7.09
CA ILE A 13 1.24 3.72 6.59
C ILE A 13 0.24 3.64 5.44
N LEU A 14 0.44 2.71 4.50
CA LEU A 14 -0.48 2.52 3.38
C LEU A 14 -1.87 2.10 3.85
N ILE A 15 -1.99 1.23 4.85
CA ILE A 15 -3.29 0.85 5.43
C ILE A 15 -3.99 2.08 6.03
N LEU A 16 -3.27 2.91 6.79
CA LEU A 16 -3.84 4.13 7.38
C LEU A 16 -4.40 5.07 6.31
N LEU A 17 -3.61 5.33 5.26
CA LEU A 17 -4.03 6.17 4.13
C LEU A 17 -5.26 5.59 3.42
N SER A 18 -5.30 4.28 3.18
CA SER A 18 -6.47 3.62 2.58
C SER A 18 -7.72 3.78 3.44
N ASN A 19 -7.60 3.66 4.76
CA ASN A 19 -8.73 3.83 5.68
C ASN A 19 -9.22 5.28 5.71
N LEU A 20 -8.30 6.26 5.66
CA LEU A 20 -8.65 7.66 5.56
C LEU A 20 -9.38 7.97 4.25
N PHE A 21 -8.93 7.42 3.12
CA PHE A 21 -9.60 7.57 1.84
C PHE A 21 -11.01 6.98 1.85
N ASN A 22 -11.16 5.73 2.32
CA ASN A 22 -12.47 5.08 2.44
C ASN A 22 -13.43 5.83 3.39
N SER A 23 -12.89 6.58 4.34
CA SER A 23 -13.66 7.45 5.24
C SER A 23 -13.94 8.84 4.64
N ASN A 24 -13.59 9.09 3.37
CA ASN A 24 -13.64 10.40 2.70
C ASN A 24 -12.87 11.51 3.44
N LYS A 25 -11.85 11.15 4.22
CA LYS A 25 -11.02 12.09 5.01
C LYS A 25 -9.83 12.66 4.24
N ILE A 26 -9.46 12.01 3.14
CA ILE A 26 -8.45 12.48 2.19
C ILE A 26 -8.98 12.30 0.77
N ASP A 27 -8.62 13.20 -0.13
CA ASP A 27 -8.96 13.07 -1.55
C ASP A 27 -8.03 12.08 -2.27
N PHE A 28 -8.45 11.71 -3.48
CA PHE A 28 -7.76 10.72 -4.31
C PHE A 28 -6.35 11.17 -4.75
N GLU A 29 -6.14 12.44 -5.10
CA GLU A 29 -4.85 12.93 -5.59
C GLU A 29 -3.80 12.98 -4.47
N VAL A 30 -4.23 13.36 -3.25
CA VAL A 30 -3.40 13.27 -2.04
C VAL A 30 -3.05 11.81 -1.72
N LEU A 31 -4.00 10.88 -1.83
CA LEU A 31 -3.71 9.45 -1.66
C LEU A 31 -2.69 8.96 -2.71
N LYS A 32 -2.93 9.26 -3.98
CA LYS A 32 -2.12 8.81 -5.12
C LYS A 32 -0.67 9.27 -5.02
N SER A 33 -0.46 10.56 -4.77
CA SER A 33 0.89 11.15 -4.61
C SER A 33 1.68 10.53 -3.45
N ASN A 34 1.00 10.14 -2.38
CA ASN A 34 1.65 9.52 -1.22
C ASN A 34 1.94 8.02 -1.41
N SER A 35 1.11 7.30 -2.17
CA SER A 35 1.13 5.84 -2.16
C SER A 35 1.85 5.20 -3.34
N CYS A 36 1.99 5.86 -4.50
CA CYS A 36 2.61 5.23 -5.68
C CYS A 36 4.05 4.73 -5.46
N ASN A 37 4.94 5.55 -4.91
CA ASN A 37 6.33 5.13 -4.66
C ASN A 37 6.43 4.09 -3.54
N LYS A 38 5.57 4.21 -2.53
CA LYS A 38 5.50 3.28 -1.40
C LYS A 38 5.01 1.89 -1.85
N LEU A 39 4.06 1.85 -2.78
CA LEU A 39 3.58 0.60 -3.39
C LEU A 39 4.67 -0.08 -4.22
N LYS A 40 5.38 0.67 -5.07
CA LYS A 40 6.52 0.12 -5.84
C LYS A 40 7.58 -0.48 -4.92
N PHE A 41 7.90 0.21 -3.83
CA PHE A 41 8.82 -0.30 -2.81
C PHE A 41 8.31 -1.63 -2.22
N LEU A 42 7.03 -1.68 -1.81
CA LEU A 42 6.43 -2.87 -1.24
C LEU A 42 6.37 -4.05 -2.24
N GLU A 43 6.01 -3.80 -3.49
CA GLU A 43 6.01 -4.80 -4.56
C GLU A 43 7.41 -5.36 -4.81
N SER A 44 8.44 -4.50 -4.83
CA SER A 44 9.83 -4.92 -5.04
C SER A 44 10.43 -5.71 -3.87
N GLY A 45 9.89 -5.52 -2.66
CA GLY A 45 10.36 -6.18 -1.44
C GLY A 45 9.49 -7.34 -0.98
N LEU A 46 8.40 -7.66 -1.68
CA LEU A 46 7.42 -8.66 -1.23
C LEU A 46 8.06 -10.05 -1.03
N ASP A 47 8.95 -10.45 -1.94
CA ASP A 47 9.66 -11.73 -1.87
C ASP A 47 10.71 -11.78 -0.75
N CYS A 48 11.15 -10.62 -0.26
CA CYS A 48 12.09 -10.50 0.86
C CYS A 48 11.41 -10.65 2.23
N ILE A 49 10.09 -10.67 2.30
CA ILE A 49 9.36 -10.84 3.57
C ILE A 49 9.34 -12.34 3.90
N GLU A 50 10.13 -12.76 4.89
CA GLU A 50 10.23 -14.16 5.31
C GLU A 50 8.98 -14.63 6.07
N ASP A 51 8.39 -13.75 6.89
CA ASP A 51 7.17 -14.07 7.62
C ASP A 51 5.96 -14.11 6.67
N LEU A 52 5.26 -15.25 6.66
CA LEU A 52 4.14 -15.47 5.76
C LEU A 52 2.99 -14.49 6.00
N LYS A 53 2.70 -14.15 7.26
CA LYS A 53 1.58 -13.26 7.60
C LYS A 53 1.88 -11.84 7.15
N ASP A 54 3.11 -11.37 7.34
CA ASP A 54 3.53 -10.05 6.89
C ASP A 54 3.50 -9.98 5.35
N ARG A 55 3.88 -11.06 4.67
CA ARG A 55 3.82 -11.15 3.20
C ARG A 55 2.38 -11.11 2.69
N GLU A 56 1.48 -11.89 3.30
CA GLU A 56 0.05 -11.88 2.95
C GLU A 56 -0.58 -10.50 3.19
N LEU A 57 -0.21 -9.84 4.30
CA LEU A 57 -0.65 -8.48 4.59
C LEU A 57 -0.18 -7.49 3.53
N ALA A 58 1.10 -7.52 3.17
CA ALA A 58 1.67 -6.66 2.13
C ALA A 58 0.99 -6.88 0.77
N LEU A 59 0.75 -8.13 0.40
CA LEU A 59 0.02 -8.49 -0.82
C LEU A 59 -1.42 -7.96 -0.82
N SER A 60 -2.13 -8.09 0.30
CA SER A 60 -3.48 -7.56 0.49
C SER A 60 -3.51 -6.03 0.32
N VAL A 61 -2.52 -5.33 0.87
CA VAL A 61 -2.37 -3.87 0.69
C VAL A 61 -2.16 -3.50 -0.78
N ILE A 62 -1.25 -4.18 -1.48
CA ILE A 62 -1.01 -3.95 -2.92
C ILE A 62 -2.31 -4.10 -3.72
N ASN A 63 -3.05 -5.19 -3.48
CA ASN A 63 -4.30 -5.46 -4.17
C ASN A 63 -5.39 -4.43 -3.87
N SER A 64 -5.51 -4.01 -2.61
CA SER A 64 -6.47 -2.97 -2.20
C SER A 64 -6.22 -1.66 -2.92
N TYR A 65 -4.96 -1.25 -3.01
CA TYR A 65 -4.58 -0.01 -3.71
C TYR A 65 -4.79 -0.09 -5.22
N LYS A 66 -4.44 -1.21 -5.86
CA LYS A 66 -4.72 -1.44 -7.29
C LYS A 66 -6.22 -1.28 -7.60
N SER A 67 -7.08 -1.79 -6.72
CA SER A 67 -8.53 -1.62 -6.83
C SER A 67 -8.95 -0.15 -6.73
N ILE A 68 -8.47 0.58 -5.72
CA ILE A 68 -8.78 2.01 -5.54
C ILE A 68 -8.40 2.81 -6.79
N PHE A 69 -7.19 2.62 -7.33
CA PHE A 69 -6.76 3.35 -8.52
C PHE A 69 -7.56 2.96 -9.77
N ALA A 70 -7.84 1.68 -9.98
CA ALA A 70 -8.67 1.22 -11.10
C ALA A 70 -10.12 1.74 -11.04
N SER A 71 -10.68 1.93 -9.83
CA SER A 71 -12.02 2.50 -9.65
C SER A 71 -12.08 4.00 -9.98
N ASN A 72 -10.99 4.74 -9.76
CA ASN A 72 -10.95 6.18 -9.97
C ASN A 72 -10.49 6.60 -11.38
N GLU A 73 -9.86 5.70 -12.16
CA GLU A 73 -9.52 5.96 -13.57
C GLU A 73 -10.73 5.92 -14.54
N LYS A 74 -11.90 5.46 -14.08
CA LYS A 74 -13.14 5.39 -14.88
C LYS A 74 -14.01 6.65 -14.82
N VAL A 75 -13.55 7.70 -14.12
CA VAL A 75 -14.27 8.97 -13.93
C VAL A 75 -13.69 10.03 -14.85
#